data_AF-A0AAJ1RWF6-F1
#
_entry.id   AF-A0AAJ1RWF6-F1
#
_cell.length_a   1.000
_cell.length_b   1.000
_cell.length_c   1.000
_cell.angle_alpha   90.00
_cell.angle_beta   90.00
_cell.angle_gamma   90.00
#
_symmetry.space_group_name_H-M   'P 1'
#
loop_
_entity.id
_entity.type
_entity.pdbx_description
1 polymer ?
#
loop_
_entity_poly.entity_id
_entity_poly.type
_entity_poly.pdbx_seq_one_letter_code
_entity_poly.pdbx_strand_id
1 'polypeptide(L)'
;MTSGFSLPRVGTTDNPVRLAVLVSGGGSGLAALLRYQRTPRCHRTTLVIADNTDVGGLQHGRDAGVTSVGVPLPMEVEKRKRRVAHERLVNAELEAADVELVVL
;
A
#
# COMPACT_ATOMS: atom_id res chain seq x y z
N MET A 1 21.82 -8.37 14.50
CA MET A 1 20.94 -9.50 14.85
C MET A 1 20.05 -9.75 13.66
N THR A 2 20.19 -10.89 12.99
CA THR A 2 19.24 -11.30 11.93
C THR A 2 17.97 -11.76 12.65
N SER A 3 17.02 -10.84 12.85
CA SER A 3 15.67 -11.25 13.21
C SER A 3 15.16 -12.14 12.08
N GLY A 4 14.87 -13.39 12.39
CA GLY A 4 14.15 -14.26 11.45
C GLY A 4 12.85 -13.61 11.01
N PHE A 5 12.27 -14.09 9.91
CA PHE A 5 10.95 -13.65 9.46
C PHE A 5 9.94 -13.80 10.60
N SER A 6 9.32 -12.69 11.01
CA SER A 6 8.23 -12.69 11.96
C SER A 6 6.93 -12.88 11.19
N LEU A 7 6.13 -13.87 11.61
CA LEU A 7 4.80 -14.07 11.03
C LEU A 7 3.95 -12.82 11.30
N PRO A 8 3.11 -12.39 10.34
CA PRO A 8 2.12 -11.36 10.60
C PRO A 8 1.27 -11.75 11.80
N ARG A 9 0.94 -10.80 12.65
CA ARG A 9 -0.01 -11.06 13.74
C ARG A 9 -1.35 -11.51 13.16
N VAL A 10 -2.13 -12.22 13.98
CA VAL A 10 -3.52 -12.54 13.64
C VAL A 10 -4.36 -11.26 13.74
N GLY A 11 -5.07 -10.92 12.68
CA GLY A 11 -6.06 -9.84 12.67
C GLY A 11 -7.40 -10.27 13.24
N THR A 12 -8.09 -9.37 13.91
CA THR A 12 -9.49 -9.54 14.33
C THR A 12 -10.34 -8.41 13.77
N THR A 13 -11.67 -8.52 13.87
CA THR A 13 -12.56 -7.41 13.47
C THR A 13 -12.35 -6.15 14.31
N ASP A 14 -11.95 -6.31 15.58
CA ASP A 14 -11.71 -5.19 16.50
C ASP A 14 -10.30 -4.60 16.36
N ASN A 15 -9.34 -5.42 15.88
CA ASN A 15 -7.98 -5.00 15.58
C ASN A 15 -7.53 -5.60 14.23
N PRO A 16 -7.97 -5.03 13.10
CA PRO A 16 -7.69 -5.59 11.77
C PRO A 16 -6.22 -5.40 11.39
N VAL A 17 -5.64 -6.35 10.64
CA VAL A 17 -4.34 -6.16 9.98
C VAL A 17 -4.45 -4.98 9.02
N ARG A 18 -3.48 -4.08 9.06
CA ARG A 18 -3.44 -2.88 8.23
C ARG A 18 -2.67 -3.12 6.93
N LEU A 19 -3.34 -2.91 5.82
CA LEU A 19 -2.85 -3.23 4.49
C LEU A 19 -2.40 -1.98 3.74
N ALA A 20 -1.26 -2.09 3.05
CA ALA A 20 -0.98 -1.27 1.88
C ALA A 20 -1.27 -2.06 0.61
N VAL A 21 -1.93 -1.44 -0.35
CA VAL A 21 -2.13 -2.00 -1.69
C VAL A 21 -1.33 -1.18 -2.70
N LEU A 22 -0.40 -1.81 -3.39
CA LEU A 22 0.35 -1.20 -4.48
C LEU A 22 -0.43 -1.41 -5.79
N VAL A 23 -0.62 -0.34 -6.57
CA VAL A 23 -1.37 -0.38 -7.84
C VAL A 23 -0.61 0.35 -8.95
N SER A 24 -0.64 -0.19 -10.17
CA SER A 24 0.01 0.42 -11.35
C SER A 24 -0.97 0.83 -12.46
N GLY A 25 -2.28 0.69 -12.23
CA GLY A 25 -3.30 0.92 -13.26
C GLY A 25 -4.71 1.12 -12.70
N GLY A 26 -5.72 0.57 -13.39
CA GLY A 26 -7.13 0.78 -13.05
C GLY A 26 -7.58 0.27 -11.67
N GLY A 27 -6.84 -0.64 -11.04
CA GLY A 27 -7.07 -1.03 -9.64
C GLY A 27 -8.35 -1.83 -9.38
N SER A 28 -8.79 -2.69 -10.32
CA SER A 28 -9.98 -3.53 -10.13
C SER A 28 -9.87 -4.48 -8.92
N GLY A 29 -8.67 -5.02 -8.66
CA GLY A 29 -8.39 -5.82 -7.45
C GLY A 29 -8.56 -5.01 -6.16
N LEU A 30 -8.03 -3.78 -6.14
CA LEU A 30 -8.24 -2.82 -5.05
C LEU A 30 -9.73 -2.50 -4.86
N ALA A 31 -10.46 -2.22 -5.94
CA ALA A 31 -11.89 -1.95 -5.88
C ALA A 31 -12.70 -3.12 -5.27
N ALA A 32 -12.36 -4.36 -5.66
CA ALA A 32 -12.97 -5.55 -5.10
C ALA A 32 -12.64 -5.73 -3.61
N LEU A 33 -11.37 -5.51 -3.22
CA LEU A 33 -10.92 -5.60 -1.83
C LEU A 33 -11.62 -4.55 -0.94
N LEU A 34 -11.67 -3.30 -1.38
CA LEU A 34 -12.35 -2.21 -0.66
C LEU A 34 -13.85 -2.49 -0.52
N ARG A 35 -14.49 -3.04 -1.56
CA ARG A 35 -15.91 -3.47 -1.48
C ARG A 35 -16.09 -4.58 -0.44
N TYR A 36 -15.19 -5.56 -0.40
CA TYR A 36 -15.23 -6.66 0.58
C TYR A 36 -15.05 -6.17 2.03
N GLN A 37 -14.27 -5.10 2.22
CA GLN A 37 -13.98 -4.46 3.51
C GLN A 37 -15.07 -3.49 4.01
N ARG A 38 -16.20 -3.34 3.29
CA ARG A 38 -17.33 -2.50 3.74
C ARG A 38 -18.06 -3.04 4.96
N THR A 39 -17.87 -4.30 5.30
CA THR A 39 -18.30 -4.91 6.57
C THR A 39 -17.06 -5.19 7.42
N PRO A 40 -17.18 -5.36 8.75
CA PRO A 40 -16.05 -5.71 9.60
C PRO A 40 -15.28 -6.92 9.06
N ARG A 41 -13.95 -6.79 8.97
CA ARG A 41 -13.01 -7.83 8.52
C ARG A 41 -11.81 -7.87 9.47
N CYS A 42 -11.09 -8.98 9.46
CA CYS A 42 -9.81 -9.10 10.15
C CYS A 42 -8.66 -8.31 9.46
N HIS A 43 -8.96 -7.56 8.40
CA HIS A 43 -8.00 -6.75 7.66
C HIS A 43 -8.66 -5.49 7.09
N ARG A 44 -7.92 -4.39 7.05
CA ARG A 44 -8.38 -3.10 6.51
C ARG A 44 -7.29 -2.48 5.65
N THR A 45 -7.67 -1.96 4.49
CA THR A 45 -6.77 -1.16 3.66
C THR A 45 -6.61 0.22 4.29
N THR A 46 -5.38 0.57 4.66
CA THR A 46 -5.03 1.86 5.28
C THR A 46 -4.22 2.74 4.34
N LEU A 47 -3.57 2.15 3.33
CA LEU A 47 -2.76 2.86 2.37
C LEU A 47 -2.94 2.26 0.96
N VAL A 48 -3.00 3.14 -0.05
CA VAL A 48 -2.86 2.77 -1.46
C VAL A 48 -1.66 3.53 -2.00
N ILE A 49 -0.71 2.81 -2.60
CA ILE A 49 0.46 3.41 -3.25
C ILE A 49 0.38 3.12 -4.74
N ALA A 50 0.69 4.12 -5.56
CA ALA A 50 0.92 3.91 -6.98
C ALA A 50 2.30 4.43 -7.41
N ASP A 51 2.84 3.86 -8.48
CA ASP A 51 4.09 4.32 -9.12
C ASP A 51 3.89 5.56 -10.00
N ASN A 52 2.65 6.05 -10.11
CA ASN A 52 2.25 7.25 -10.83
C ASN A 52 1.13 7.97 -10.05
N THR A 53 1.09 9.30 -10.12
CA THR A 53 0.07 10.14 -9.47
C THR A 53 -1.30 10.09 -10.15
N ASP A 54 -1.36 9.70 -11.42
CA ASP A 54 -2.57 9.71 -12.24
C ASP A 54 -2.99 8.30 -12.69
N VAL A 55 -3.38 7.46 -11.72
CA VAL A 55 -3.92 6.13 -12.00
C VAL A 55 -5.28 5.94 -11.34
N GLY A 56 -6.20 5.26 -12.04
CA GLY A 56 -7.56 5.00 -11.57
C GLY A 56 -7.62 4.29 -10.22
N GLY A 57 -6.64 3.43 -9.91
CA GLY A 57 -6.54 2.77 -8.62
C GLY A 57 -6.44 3.73 -7.43
N LEU A 58 -5.75 4.87 -7.57
CA LEU A 58 -5.68 5.86 -6.48
C LEU A 58 -7.06 6.46 -6.19
N GLN A 59 -7.90 6.62 -7.21
CA GLN A 59 -9.25 7.15 -7.06
C GLN A 59 -10.14 6.20 -6.25
N HIS A 60 -10.04 4.88 -6.48
CA HIS A 60 -10.76 3.89 -5.67
C HIS A 60 -10.44 4.00 -4.17
N GLY A 61 -9.15 4.21 -3.83
CA GLY A 61 -8.75 4.44 -2.43
C GLY A 61 -9.30 5.75 -1.87
N ARG A 62 -9.20 6.85 -2.63
CA ARG A 62 -9.72 8.16 -2.24
C ARG A 62 -11.23 8.12 -1.97
N ASP A 63 -11.99 7.50 -2.87
CA ASP A 63 -13.44 7.36 -2.75
C ASP A 63 -13.85 6.51 -1.53
N ALA A 64 -12.98 5.58 -1.10
CA ALA A 64 -13.19 4.77 0.09
C ALA A 64 -12.68 5.43 1.39
N GLY A 65 -12.17 6.67 1.33
CA GLY A 65 -11.60 7.38 2.48
C GLY A 65 -10.28 6.77 2.98
N VAL A 66 -9.55 6.10 2.09
CA VAL A 66 -8.23 5.52 2.36
C VAL A 66 -7.15 6.48 1.88
N THR A 67 -6.06 6.60 2.63
CA THR A 67 -4.88 7.37 2.21
C THR A 67 -4.34 6.79 0.91
N SER A 68 -4.25 7.63 -0.13
CA SER A 68 -3.80 7.23 -1.48
C SER A 68 -2.67 8.14 -1.94
N VAL A 69 -1.48 7.59 -2.14
CA VAL A 69 -0.26 8.34 -2.50
C VAL A 69 0.33 7.86 -3.81
N GLY A 70 0.69 8.80 -4.68
CA GLY A 70 1.51 8.51 -5.85
C GLY A 70 2.99 8.72 -5.52
N VAL A 71 3.80 7.68 -5.68
CA VAL A 71 5.25 7.68 -5.48
C VAL A 71 5.91 7.46 -6.84
N PRO A 72 6.12 8.50 -7.64
CA PRO A 72 6.75 8.37 -8.95
C PRO A 72 8.23 8.00 -8.84
N LEU A 73 8.76 7.41 -9.92
CA LEU A 73 10.20 7.15 -10.03
C LEU A 73 11.00 8.47 -9.93
N PRO A 74 12.05 8.54 -9.09
CA PRO A 74 12.88 9.74 -8.96
C PRO A 74 13.81 9.85 -10.17
N MET A 75 13.39 10.63 -11.17
CA MET A 75 14.04 10.69 -12.48
C MET A 75 15.41 11.37 -12.43
N GLU A 76 15.61 12.25 -11.46
CA GLU A 76 16.87 12.92 -11.12
C GLU A 76 17.95 11.98 -10.58
N VAL A 77 17.58 10.77 -10.13
CA VAL A 77 18.52 9.75 -9.66
C VAL A 77 19.11 8.98 -10.85
N GLU A 78 20.42 8.70 -10.78
CA GLU A 78 21.13 7.83 -11.71
C GLU A 78 20.36 6.53 -11.96
N LYS A 79 20.21 6.14 -13.24
CA LYS A 79 19.39 4.98 -13.65
C LYS A 79 19.67 3.71 -12.83
N ARG A 80 20.93 3.46 -12.46
CA ARG A 80 21.35 2.29 -11.67
C ARG A 80 20.89 2.33 -10.20
N LYS A 81 20.68 3.51 -9.63
CA LYS A 81 20.27 3.72 -8.23
C LYS A 81 18.78 4.03 -8.09
N ARG A 82 18.09 4.35 -9.19
CA ARG A 82 16.70 4.80 -9.21
C ARG A 82 15.73 3.83 -8.55
N ARG A 83 15.88 2.53 -8.81
CA ARG A 83 15.05 1.49 -8.18
C ARG A 83 15.18 1.52 -6.65
N VAL A 84 16.41 1.52 -6.14
CA VAL A 84 16.67 1.56 -4.69
C VAL A 84 16.15 2.86 -4.08
N ALA A 85 16.31 4.00 -4.77
CA ALA A 85 15.78 5.28 -4.31
C ALA A 85 14.24 5.27 -4.25
N HIS A 86 13.57 4.72 -5.26
CA HIS A 86 12.12 4.57 -5.30
C HIS A 86 11.60 3.64 -4.21
N GLU A 87 12.22 2.48 -4.04
CA GLU A 87 11.85 1.51 -2.99
C GLU A 87 12.00 2.12 -1.58
N ARG A 88 12.97 3.04 -1.36
CA ARG A 88 13.08 3.79 -0.10
C ARG A 88 11.92 4.77 0.13
N LEU A 89 11.46 5.45 -0.94
CA LEU A 89 10.30 6.34 -0.84
C LEU A 89 9.04 5.54 -0.54
N VAL A 90 8.83 4.42 -1.24
CA VAL A 90 7.71 3.49 -0.97
C VAL A 90 7.78 2.98 0.47
N ASN A 91 8.96 2.55 0.94
CA ASN A 91 9.13 2.06 2.30
C ASN A 91 8.83 3.12 3.36
N ALA A 92 9.21 4.38 3.12
CA ALA A 92 8.89 5.48 4.04
C ALA A 92 7.37 5.68 4.19
N GLU A 93 6.60 5.58 3.10
CA GLU A 93 5.13 5.64 3.14
C GLU A 93 4.54 4.45 3.90
N LEU A 94 5.09 3.24 3.70
CA LEU A 94 4.66 2.04 4.41
C LEU A 94 4.90 2.16 5.92
N GLU A 95 6.08 2.63 6.33
CA GLU A 95 6.45 2.86 7.73
C GLU A 95 5.58 3.96 8.37
N ALA A 96 5.34 5.07 7.65
CA ALA A 96 4.51 6.16 8.15
C ALA A 96 3.04 5.73 8.36
N ALA A 97 2.54 4.79 7.56
CA ALA A 97 1.22 4.18 7.72
C ALA A 97 1.22 2.93 8.62
N ASP A 98 2.36 2.64 9.27
CA ASP A 98 2.61 1.51 10.17
C ASP A 98 2.44 0.12 9.49
N VAL A 99 2.33 0.03 8.15
CA VAL A 99 1.76 -1.11 7.40
C VAL A 99 2.27 -2.50 7.82
N GLU A 100 1.37 -3.48 7.91
CA GLU A 100 1.67 -4.84 8.36
C GLU A 100 1.68 -5.86 7.22
N LEU A 101 0.90 -5.60 6.17
CA LEU A 101 0.77 -6.46 5.00
C LEU A 101 0.75 -5.63 3.73
N VAL A 102 1.62 -5.99 2.78
CA VAL A 102 1.66 -5.41 1.44
C VAL A 102 0.96 -6.35 0.46
N VAL A 103 0.05 -5.82 -0.34
CA VAL A 103 -0.66 -6.51 -1.43
C VAL A 103 -0.26 -5.84 -2.76
N LEU A 104 0.06 -6.65 -3.77
CA LEU A 104 0.48 -6.22 -5.12
C LEU A 104 -0.64 -6.47 -6.14
#